data_AF-A0A485PPS6-F1
#
_entry.id   AF-A0A485PPS6-F1
#
_cell.length_a   1.000
_cell.length_b   1.000
_cell.length_c   1.000
_cell.angle_alpha   90.00
_cell.angle_beta   90.00
_cell.angle_gamma   90.00
#
_symmetry.space_group_name_H-M   'P 1'
#
loop_
_entity.id
_entity.type
_entity.pdbx_description
1 polymer ?
#
loop_
_entity_poly.entity_id
_entity_poly.type
_entity_poly.pdbx_seq_one_letter_code
_entity_poly.pdbx_strand_id
1 'polypeptide(L)'
;EQDLRKHGLDGADVSSFLNMNIFQKDISCEKFYSFIHLSFQEFFAAMYYILGAGETGSSPEQSVTRLLAEYGFSGRSFLGLTVRFLFGLLNEETRSYLEKSLCWEVSPHVKLELLAWIQSKARSEGSTLQQGSLELFSCLYEIQEEEFIQQALSHFRVLVVGNIATKMEH
;
A
#
# COMPACT_ATOMS: atom_id res chain seq x y z
N GLU A 1 -14.93 -20.00 2.45
CA GLU A 1 -14.98 -20.73 1.16
C GLU A 1 -15.94 -20.08 0.15
N GLN A 2 -17.20 -19.80 0.53
CA GLN A 2 -18.19 -19.22 -0.38
C GLN A 2 -17.77 -17.86 -0.98
N ASP A 3 -17.13 -17.01 -0.18
CA ASP A 3 -16.65 -15.70 -0.63
C ASP A 3 -15.56 -15.81 -1.71
N LEU A 4 -14.56 -16.70 -1.53
CA LEU A 4 -13.57 -17.01 -2.56
C LEU A 4 -14.23 -17.44 -3.86
N ARG A 5 -15.19 -18.38 -3.78
CA ARG A 5 -15.93 -18.85 -4.97
C ARG A 5 -16.74 -17.75 -5.64
N LYS A 6 -17.33 -16.84 -4.88
CA LYS A 6 -18.04 -15.65 -5.41
C LYS A 6 -17.10 -14.75 -6.21
N HIS A 7 -15.84 -14.67 -5.80
CA HIS A 7 -14.78 -13.93 -6.48
C HIS A 7 -13.98 -14.78 -7.49
N GLY A 8 -14.46 -15.97 -7.84
CA GLY A 8 -13.85 -16.84 -8.86
C GLY A 8 -12.55 -17.54 -8.43
N LEU A 9 -12.26 -17.56 -7.13
CA LEU A 9 -11.06 -18.17 -6.56
C LEU A 9 -11.39 -19.54 -5.98
N ASP A 10 -10.59 -20.57 -6.32
CA ASP A 10 -10.61 -21.84 -5.60
C ASP A 10 -9.55 -21.86 -4.50
N GLY A 11 -9.81 -22.63 -3.43
CA GLY A 11 -8.91 -22.74 -2.30
C GLY A 11 -7.53 -23.28 -2.67
N ALA A 12 -7.42 -24.11 -3.71
CA ALA A 12 -6.15 -24.62 -4.21
C ALA A 12 -5.28 -23.50 -4.81
N ASP A 13 -5.91 -22.58 -5.56
CA ASP A 13 -5.22 -21.50 -6.29
C ASP A 13 -4.58 -20.47 -5.35
N VAL A 14 -5.17 -20.30 -4.16
CA VAL A 14 -4.75 -19.28 -3.18
C VAL A 14 -4.01 -19.88 -1.97
N SER A 15 -3.76 -21.19 -1.99
CA SER A 15 -3.16 -21.93 -0.87
C SER A 15 -1.75 -21.45 -0.50
N SER A 16 -1.02 -20.82 -1.43
CA SER A 16 0.28 -20.20 -1.17
C SER A 16 0.21 -18.92 -0.35
N PHE A 17 -0.96 -18.26 -0.29
CA PHE A 17 -1.15 -16.97 0.39
C PHE A 17 -2.16 -17.02 1.53
N LEU A 18 -3.04 -18.02 1.54
CA LEU A 18 -4.08 -18.19 2.56
C LEU A 18 -3.85 -19.46 3.38
N ASN A 19 -3.99 -19.31 4.69
CA ASN A 19 -4.17 -20.43 5.60
C ASN A 19 -5.65 -20.85 5.61
N MET A 20 -5.89 -22.16 5.55
CA MET A 20 -7.24 -22.72 5.64
C MET A 20 -7.45 -23.30 7.04
N ASN A 21 -8.43 -22.74 7.75
CA ASN A 21 -8.86 -23.25 9.05
C ASN A 21 -10.22 -23.93 8.92
N ILE A 22 -10.34 -25.11 9.51
CA ILE A 22 -11.60 -25.85 9.55
C ILE A 22 -12.22 -25.65 10.92
N PHE A 23 -13.41 -25.06 10.96
CA PHE A 23 -14.18 -24.90 12.18
C PHE A 23 -15.40 -25.81 12.14
N GLN A 24 -15.56 -26.66 13.16
CA GLN A 24 -16.71 -27.53 13.29
C GLN A 24 -17.77 -26.85 14.14
N LYS A 25 -18.94 -26.61 13.55
CA LYS A 25 -20.12 -26.07 14.24
C LYS A 25 -21.21 -27.14 14.24
N ASP A 26 -21.36 -27.82 15.37
CA ASP A 26 -22.27 -28.95 15.59
C ASP A 26 -22.10 -30.08 14.55
N ILE A 27 -22.84 -30.02 13.44
CA ILE A 27 -22.88 -31.04 12.37
C ILE A 27 -22.24 -30.51 11.07
N SER A 28 -22.04 -29.19 10.94
CA SER A 28 -21.46 -28.57 9.74
C SER A 28 -19.97 -28.24 9.94
N CYS A 29 -19.19 -28.57 8.91
CA CYS A 29 -17.78 -28.24 8.80
C CYS A 29 -17.64 -27.02 7.89
N GLU A 30 -17.16 -25.90 8.43
CA GLU A 30 -16.98 -24.65 7.69
C GLU A 30 -15.48 -24.35 7.49
N LYS A 31 -15.11 -24.04 6.25
CA LYS A 31 -13.74 -23.65 5.90
C LYS A 31 -13.59 -22.12 5.88
N PHE A 32 -12.74 -21.63 6.78
CA PHE A 32 -12.33 -20.24 6.89
C PHE A 32 -10.95 -20.06 6.28
N TYR A 33 -10.74 -18.88 5.70
CA TYR A 33 -9.48 -18.52 5.07
C TYR A 33 -8.99 -17.21 5.68
N SER A 34 -7.70 -17.14 5.96
CA SER A 34 -7.00 -15.93 6.40
C SER A 34 -5.67 -15.85 5.68
N PHE A 35 -5.14 -14.65 5.43
CA PHE A 35 -3.79 -14.53 4.90
C PHE A 35 -2.77 -15.18 5.84
N ILE A 36 -1.76 -15.84 5.28
CA ILE A 36 -0.68 -16.48 6.05
C ILE A 36 0.15 -15.47 6.85
N HIS A 37 0.24 -14.24 6.36
CA HIS A 37 0.92 -13.14 7.02
C HIS A 37 0.26 -11.81 6.64
N LEU A 38 0.25 -10.86 7.58
CA LEU A 38 -0.37 -9.55 7.39
C LEU A 38 0.23 -8.80 6.18
N SER A 39 1.53 -8.94 5.94
CA SER A 39 2.17 -8.29 4.80
C SER A 39 1.62 -8.73 3.44
N PHE A 40 1.15 -9.98 3.30
CA PHE A 40 0.50 -10.39 2.06
C PHE A 40 -0.85 -9.71 1.89
N GLN A 41 -1.62 -9.57 2.98
CA GLN A 41 -2.87 -8.81 2.96
C GLN A 41 -2.63 -7.35 2.55
N GLU A 42 -1.61 -6.71 3.13
CA GLU A 42 -1.26 -5.32 2.84
C GLU A 42 -0.69 -5.15 1.41
N PHE A 43 0.08 -6.13 0.92
CA PHE A 43 0.56 -6.17 -0.46
C PHE A 43 -0.59 -6.27 -1.45
N PHE A 44 -1.52 -7.21 -1.27
CA PHE A 44 -2.68 -7.35 -2.16
C PHE A 44 -3.63 -6.15 -2.06
N ALA A 45 -3.75 -5.52 -0.88
CA ALA A 45 -4.46 -4.26 -0.74
C ALA A 45 -3.81 -3.15 -1.58
N ALA A 46 -2.49 -3.02 -1.57
CA ALA A 46 -1.78 -2.04 -2.39
C ALA A 46 -2.03 -2.28 -3.90
N MET A 47 -1.94 -3.54 -4.34
CA MET A 47 -2.25 -3.94 -5.72
C MET A 47 -3.68 -3.55 -6.10
N TYR A 48 -4.66 -3.79 -5.20
CA TYR A 48 -6.06 -3.44 -5.42
C TYR A 48 -6.25 -1.93 -5.66
N TYR A 49 -5.61 -1.06 -4.87
CA TYR A 49 -5.71 0.39 -5.07
C TYR A 49 -5.06 0.88 -6.37
N ILE A 50 -3.93 0.29 -6.76
CA ILE A 50 -3.22 0.67 -7.98
C ILE A 50 -4.02 0.26 -9.23
N LEU A 51 -4.56 -0.97 -9.24
CA LEU A 51 -5.34 -1.52 -10.36
C LEU A 51 -6.63 -0.74 -10.61
N GLY A 52 -7.33 -0.31 -9.55
CA GLY A 52 -8.58 0.43 -9.70
C GLY A 52 -8.42 1.85 -10.22
N ALA A 53 -7.22 2.43 -10.20
CA ALA A 53 -7.01 3.81 -10.62
C ALA A 53 -7.05 4.03 -12.15
N GLY A 54 -7.07 2.96 -12.94
CA GLY A 54 -7.11 3.01 -14.41
C GLY A 54 -8.48 2.75 -15.05
N GLU A 55 -9.42 2.15 -14.32
CA GLU A 55 -10.70 1.70 -14.89
C GLU A 55 -11.79 2.78 -14.78
N THR A 56 -12.51 3.02 -15.88
CA THR A 56 -13.61 4.01 -15.98
C THR A 56 -14.86 3.65 -15.15
N GLY A 57 -14.79 2.56 -14.39
CA GLY A 57 -15.85 2.06 -13.49
C GLY A 57 -15.38 1.81 -12.05
N SER A 58 -14.22 2.33 -11.66
CA SER A 58 -13.71 2.15 -10.29
C SER A 58 -14.61 2.82 -9.27
N SER A 59 -14.89 2.08 -8.19
CA SER A 59 -15.73 2.61 -7.12
C SER A 59 -14.99 3.75 -6.40
N PRO A 60 -15.70 4.72 -5.79
CA PRO A 60 -15.08 5.74 -4.94
C PRO A 60 -14.30 5.16 -3.75
N GLU A 61 -14.49 3.87 -3.44
CA GLU A 61 -13.79 3.14 -2.39
C GLU A 61 -12.40 2.67 -2.84
N GLN A 62 -12.16 2.49 -4.13
CA GLN A 62 -10.89 2.04 -4.73
C GLN A 62 -10.04 3.23 -5.22
N SER A 63 -9.99 4.30 -4.43
CA SER A 63 -9.23 5.52 -4.77
C SER A 63 -7.93 5.61 -3.98
N VAL A 64 -6.80 5.75 -4.69
CA VAL A 64 -5.49 6.04 -4.08
C VAL A 64 -5.54 7.32 -3.26
N THR A 65 -6.21 8.35 -3.76
CA THR A 65 -6.43 9.59 -3.02
C THR A 65 -7.13 9.36 -1.66
N ARG A 66 -8.13 8.47 -1.60
CA ARG A 66 -8.80 8.13 -0.34
C ARG A 66 -7.87 7.36 0.62
N LEU A 67 -7.13 6.38 0.11
CA LEU A 67 -6.12 5.64 0.88
C LEU A 67 -5.10 6.60 1.51
N LEU A 68 -4.58 7.55 0.73
CA LEU A 68 -3.59 8.53 1.18
C LEU A 68 -4.18 9.52 2.20
N ALA A 69 -5.45 9.89 2.06
CA ALA A 69 -6.14 10.70 3.06
C ALA A 69 -6.26 9.96 4.39
N GLU A 70 -6.75 8.71 4.39
CA GLU A 70 -6.88 7.88 5.60
C GLU A 70 -5.51 7.62 6.25
N TYR A 71 -4.49 7.38 5.43
CA TYR A 71 -3.09 7.27 5.88
C TYR A 71 -2.60 8.56 6.55
N GLY A 72 -2.88 9.73 5.96
CA GLY A 72 -2.48 11.03 6.50
C GLY A 72 -3.14 11.39 7.83
N PHE A 73 -4.39 10.98 8.06
CA PHE A 73 -5.11 11.23 9.32
C PHE A 73 -4.77 10.24 10.43
N SER A 74 -4.36 9.02 10.08
CA SER A 74 -4.06 7.99 11.09
C SER A 74 -2.63 8.18 11.63
N GLY A 75 -2.52 8.69 12.86
CA GLY A 75 -1.24 8.76 13.58
C GLY A 75 -0.58 7.40 13.89
N ARG A 76 -1.14 6.27 13.42
CA ARG A 76 -0.64 4.89 13.61
C ARG A 76 -1.06 3.89 12.50
N SER A 77 -0.06 3.51 11.71
CA SER A 77 0.40 2.17 11.29
C SER A 77 -0.45 1.14 10.53
N PHE A 78 -1.80 1.15 10.50
CA PHE A 78 -2.51 0.04 9.82
C PHE A 78 -2.48 0.11 8.29
N LEU A 79 -2.24 1.30 7.73
CA LEU A 79 -2.05 1.50 6.29
C LEU A 79 -0.57 1.69 5.92
N GLY A 80 0.34 1.75 6.89
CA GLY A 80 1.74 2.08 6.65
C GLY A 80 2.39 1.13 5.65
N LEU A 81 2.28 -0.18 5.89
CA LEU A 81 2.87 -1.15 4.98
C LEU A 81 2.13 -1.22 3.63
N THR A 82 0.80 -0.99 3.62
CA THR A 82 0.03 -0.90 2.36
C THR A 82 0.52 0.26 1.50
N VAL A 83 0.70 1.45 2.08
CA VAL A 83 1.22 2.63 1.37
C VAL A 83 2.67 2.40 0.96
N ARG A 84 3.48 1.77 1.82
CA ARG A 84 4.87 1.43 1.48
C ARG A 84 4.96 0.49 0.28
N PHE A 85 4.14 -0.57 0.24
CA PHE A 85 4.04 -1.42 -0.95
C PHE A 85 3.56 -0.65 -2.17
N LEU A 86 2.60 0.27 -2.01
CA LEU A 86 2.13 1.11 -3.12
C LEU A 86 3.27 1.90 -3.75
N PHE A 87 4.17 2.50 -2.96
CA PHE A 87 5.36 3.17 -3.51
C PHE A 87 6.29 2.20 -4.24
N GLY A 88 6.57 1.02 -3.67
CA GLY A 88 7.43 0.02 -4.30
C GLY A 88 6.86 -0.56 -5.60
N LEU A 89 5.54 -0.69 -5.69
CA LEU A 89 4.84 -1.13 -6.90
C LEU A 89 4.83 -0.05 -8.00
N LEU A 90 5.00 1.22 -7.64
CA LEU A 90 5.08 2.36 -8.58
C LEU A 90 6.52 2.68 -9.04
N ASN A 91 7.51 1.97 -8.50
CA ASN A 91 8.85 1.97 -9.06
C ASN A 91 8.80 1.49 -10.52
N GLU A 92 9.50 2.20 -11.41
CA GLU A 92 9.49 1.89 -12.85
C GLU A 92 9.86 0.44 -13.20
N GLU A 93 10.88 -0.13 -12.54
CA GLU A 93 11.34 -1.49 -12.82
C GLU A 93 10.29 -2.52 -12.36
N THR A 94 9.83 -2.40 -11.11
CA THR A 94 8.79 -3.27 -10.53
C THR A 94 7.50 -3.19 -11.34
N ARG A 95 7.03 -1.97 -11.64
CA ARG A 95 5.84 -1.74 -12.45
C ARG A 95 5.97 -2.38 -13.82
N SER A 96 7.07 -2.11 -14.54
CA SER A 96 7.28 -2.64 -15.89
C SER A 96 7.33 -4.16 -15.91
N TYR A 97 7.96 -4.77 -14.90
CA TYR A 97 8.01 -6.22 -14.75
C TYR A 97 6.61 -6.82 -14.53
N LEU A 98 5.84 -6.24 -13.63
CA LEU A 98 4.50 -6.73 -13.31
C LEU A 98 3.52 -6.48 -14.47
N GLU A 99 3.68 -5.40 -15.25
CA GLU A 99 2.86 -5.13 -16.46
C GLU A 99 3.04 -6.20 -17.51
N LYS A 100 4.28 -6.66 -17.69
CA LYS A 100 4.59 -7.75 -18.60
C LYS A 100 4.13 -9.11 -18.08
N SER A 101 4.18 -9.32 -16.76
CA SER A 101 3.94 -10.63 -16.15
C SER A 101 2.47 -10.90 -15.87
N LEU A 102 1.71 -9.88 -15.48
CA LEU A 102 0.32 -10.00 -15.02
C LEU A 102 -0.70 -9.43 -16.01
N CYS A 103 -0.23 -8.86 -17.13
CA CYS A 103 -1.06 -8.11 -18.08
C CYS A 103 -1.90 -7.02 -17.39
N TRP A 104 -1.42 -6.47 -16.28
CA TRP A 104 -2.04 -5.31 -15.65
C TRP A 104 -1.62 -4.03 -16.40
N GLU A 105 -2.33 -2.92 -16.19
CA GLU A 105 -1.91 -1.60 -16.66
C GLU A 105 -2.06 -0.62 -15.51
N VAL A 106 -0.96 0.02 -15.09
CA VAL A 106 -0.99 0.98 -14.01
C VAL A 106 -1.09 2.38 -14.59
N SER A 107 -2.20 3.07 -14.28
CA SER A 107 -2.41 4.45 -14.73
C SER A 107 -1.28 5.36 -14.25
N PRO A 108 -0.62 6.11 -15.17
CA PRO A 108 0.39 7.10 -14.79
C PRO A 108 -0.12 8.16 -13.79
N HIS A 109 -1.43 8.37 -13.75
CA HIS A 109 -2.08 9.31 -12.83
C HIS A 109 -1.84 8.97 -11.36
N VAL A 110 -1.66 7.69 -11.01
CA VAL A 110 -1.42 7.27 -9.62
C VAL A 110 -0.18 7.94 -9.03
N LYS A 111 0.90 8.01 -9.82
CA LYS A 111 2.16 8.62 -9.40
C LYS A 111 2.04 10.14 -9.28
N LEU A 112 1.22 10.77 -10.13
CA LEU A 112 0.90 12.19 -10.05
C LEU A 112 0.06 12.52 -8.80
N GLU A 113 -0.95 11.70 -8.49
CA GLU A 113 -1.74 11.83 -7.26
C GLU A 113 -0.87 11.69 -6.01
N LEU A 114 0.04 10.71 -6.01
CA LEU A 114 0.99 10.50 -4.94
C LEU A 114 1.88 11.72 -4.71
N LEU A 115 2.45 12.28 -5.79
CA LEU A 115 3.28 13.48 -5.72
C LEU A 115 2.47 14.68 -5.20
N ALA A 116 1.27 14.90 -5.73
CA ALA A 116 0.39 15.98 -5.29
C ALA A 116 0.03 15.86 -3.81
N TRP A 117 -0.23 14.63 -3.32
CA TRP A 117 -0.51 14.37 -1.92
C TRP A 117 0.68 14.75 -1.02
N ILE A 118 1.90 14.31 -1.34
CA ILE A 118 3.11 14.64 -0.57
C ILE A 118 3.31 16.16 -0.51
N GLN A 119 3.19 16.83 -1.65
CA GLN A 119 3.34 18.28 -1.74
C GLN A 119 2.24 19.04 -0.99
N SER A 120 1.01 18.52 -0.99
CA SER A 120 -0.09 19.11 -0.23
C SER A 120 0.15 19.03 1.28
N LYS A 121 0.74 17.92 1.75
CA LYS A 121 1.13 17.73 3.15
C LYS A 121 2.18 18.76 3.61
N ALA A 122 3.18 19.04 2.77
CA ALA A 122 4.17 20.10 3.04
C ALA A 122 3.54 21.50 3.20
N ARG A 123 2.41 21.75 2.51
CA ARG A 123 1.70 23.03 2.58
C ARG A 123 0.78 23.12 3.80
N SER A 124 0.16 22.02 4.21
CA SER A 124 -0.79 21.99 5.34
C SER A 124 -0.12 21.90 6.70
N GLU A 125 0.94 21.10 6.84
CA GLU A 125 1.64 20.87 8.12
C GLU A 125 2.84 21.82 8.33
N GLY A 126 3.08 22.71 7.37
CA GLY A 126 4.26 23.57 7.31
C GLY A 126 5.47 22.87 6.73
N SER A 127 6.55 23.61 6.46
CA SER A 127 7.76 23.10 5.82
C SER A 127 8.60 22.17 6.73
N THR A 128 8.04 21.67 7.82
CA THR A 128 8.71 20.90 8.87
C THR A 128 8.09 19.51 8.99
N LEU A 129 8.83 18.49 8.59
CA LEU A 129 8.44 17.09 8.74
C LEU A 129 8.77 16.64 10.18
N GLN A 130 7.76 16.51 11.06
CA GLN A 130 7.97 16.20 12.49
C GLN A 130 7.55 14.77 12.89
N GLN A 131 6.33 14.34 12.57
CA GLN A 131 5.75 13.07 13.05
C GLN A 131 5.37 12.16 11.87
N GLY A 132 5.79 10.89 11.90
CA GLY A 132 5.61 9.95 10.77
C GLY A 132 6.61 10.15 9.61
N SER A 133 7.65 10.97 9.81
CA SER A 133 8.68 11.27 8.80
C SER A 133 9.43 10.02 8.34
N LEU A 134 9.78 9.13 9.27
CA LEU A 134 10.46 7.87 8.95
C LEU A 134 9.62 6.93 8.07
N GLU A 135 8.30 6.90 8.25
CA GLU A 135 7.43 6.07 7.42
C GLU A 135 7.34 6.63 6.00
N LEU A 136 7.20 7.96 5.86
CA LEU A 136 7.24 8.61 4.54
C LEU A 136 8.60 8.41 3.85
N PHE A 137 9.72 8.49 4.59
CA PHE A 137 11.04 8.19 4.03
C PHE A 137 11.18 6.73 3.63
N SER A 138 10.61 5.80 4.40
CA SER A 138 10.58 4.38 4.03
C SER A 138 9.79 4.18 2.74
N CYS A 139 8.64 4.85 2.59
CA CYS A 139 7.87 4.82 1.34
C CYS A 139 8.66 5.41 0.16
N LEU A 140 9.26 6.59 0.34
CA LEU A 140 10.10 7.23 -0.69
C LEU A 140 11.30 6.36 -1.06
N TYR A 141 11.86 5.61 -0.13
CA TYR A 141 12.94 4.66 -0.43
C TYR A 141 12.47 3.51 -1.34
N GLU A 142 11.24 3.01 -1.17
CA GLU A 142 10.72 1.93 -2.03
C GLU A 142 10.57 2.36 -3.50
N ILE A 143 10.33 3.64 -3.78
CA ILE A 143 10.16 4.10 -5.17
C ILE A 143 11.46 4.06 -5.97
N GLN A 144 12.63 4.15 -5.31
CA GLN A 144 13.97 4.08 -5.92
C GLN A 144 14.19 5.01 -7.13
N GLU A 145 13.48 6.13 -7.20
CA GLU A 145 13.56 7.08 -8.31
C GLU A 145 13.96 8.48 -7.84
N GLU A 146 15.18 8.88 -8.18
CA GLU A 146 15.78 10.11 -7.69
C GLU A 146 14.97 11.35 -8.07
N GLU A 147 14.57 11.48 -9.34
CA GLU A 147 13.79 12.63 -9.82
C GLU A 147 12.46 12.79 -9.07
N PHE A 148 11.76 11.67 -8.83
CA PHE A 148 10.51 11.67 -8.07
C PHE A 148 10.76 12.12 -6.62
N ILE A 149 11.77 11.56 -5.96
CA ILE A 149 12.10 11.87 -4.57
C ILE A 149 12.47 13.35 -4.43
N GLN A 150 13.27 13.90 -5.35
CA GLN A 150 13.61 15.32 -5.36
C GLN A 150 12.38 16.21 -5.51
N GLN A 151 11.47 15.88 -6.43
CA GLN A 151 10.22 16.64 -6.62
C GLN A 151 9.29 16.54 -5.40
N ALA A 152 9.17 15.36 -4.81
CA ALA A 152 8.35 15.10 -3.63
C ALA A 152 8.85 15.89 -2.41
N LEU A 153 10.18 15.98 -2.25
CA LEU A 153 10.79 16.66 -1.11
C LEU A 153 11.00 18.17 -1.29
N SER A 154 10.81 18.71 -2.51
CA SER A 154 11.11 20.10 -2.87
C SER A 154 10.45 21.19 -2.00
N HIS A 155 9.30 20.89 -1.37
CA HIS A 155 8.58 21.82 -0.52
C HIS A 155 8.90 21.72 0.98
N PHE A 156 9.66 20.70 1.40
CA PHE A 156 10.10 20.57 2.78
C PHE A 156 11.45 21.28 2.98
N ARG A 157 11.53 22.16 3.98
CA ARG A 157 12.74 22.95 4.27
C ARG A 157 13.44 22.53 5.55
N VAL A 158 12.71 21.88 6.45
CA VAL A 158 13.21 21.46 7.76
C VAL A 158 12.78 20.01 8.00
N LEU A 159 13.74 19.17 8.37
CA LEU A 159 13.50 17.80 8.80
C LEU A 159 13.77 17.71 10.29
N VAL A 160 12.75 17.36 11.07
CA VAL A 160 12.90 17.10 12.50
C VAL A 160 12.88 15.60 12.68
N VAL A 161 14.05 15.04 12.97
CA VAL A 161 14.20 13.63 13.30
C VAL A 161 14.14 13.49 14.82
N GLY A 162 13.01 13.02 15.34
CA GLY A 162 12.81 12.71 16.76
C GLY A 162 12.63 11.21 16.98
N ASN A 163 12.93 10.71 18.19
CA ASN A 163 12.76 9.30 18.59
C ASN A 163 13.55 8.28 17.74
N ILE A 164 14.83 8.53 17.47
CA ILE A 164 15.74 7.50 16.95
C ILE A 164 16.08 6.54 18.09
N ALA A 165 15.16 5.63 18.43
CA ALA A 165 15.45 4.53 19.34
C ALA A 165 16.09 3.40 18.54
N THR A 166 17.43 3.40 18.43
CA THR A 166 18.18 2.21 18.02
C THR A 166 18.16 1.21 19.17
N LYS A 167 17.06 0.48 19.35
CA LYS A 167 17.14 -0.79 20.06
C LYS A 167 17.77 -1.79 19.12
N MET A 168 19.11 -1.83 19.12
CA MET A 168 19.82 -3.06 18.79
C MET A 168 19.57 -4.02 19.95
N GLU A 169 18.49 -4.79 19.86
CA GLU A 169 18.34 -6.01 20.66
C GLU A 169 19.02 -7.13 19.88
N HIS A 170 20.06 -7.69 20.50
CA HIS A 170 20.88 -8.80 20.02
C HIS A 170 20.11 -10.11 19.88
#